data_AF-A0A812X3B5-F1
#
_entry.id   AF-A0A812X3B5-F1
#
_cell.length_a   1.000
_cell.length_b   1.000
_cell.length_c   1.000
_cell.angle_alpha   90.00
_cell.angle_beta   90.00
_cell.angle_gamma   90.00
#
_symmetry.space_group_name_H-M   'P 1'
#
loop_
_entity.id
_entity.type
_entity.pdbx_description
1 polymer ?
#
loop_
_entity_poly.entity_id
_entity_poly.type
_entity_poly.pdbx_seq_one_letter_code
_entity_poly.pdbx_strand_id
1 'polypeptide(L)'
;MALTRAGAAVAGLCALGKLPSAAGGLVTYSCDPWWSCFTSSEEEEDCFKGRSESSCCKASQLIGRMMDVDMEGDKFVDPAHMRDVCLQLLEFPRASDKVEAHLTKCSRGFIGNAMLSGVVLSLAEPGNNRTCSKAWMRARYPMDPAREKSDYDFGWFRLEPWHSTYFHHFQAPVASMLESLAEHTVICRGLGHVCSAFNPWEPKVCFDHHPVVQQWSPQCTDAGKFQIYQDRTNRGKFKILNIKQNRSTERSGRIVEDWLGVLHEVWEKPYYDCLQQAELTRFLERDGRLPWGPLPGEDYFETISLLEAVTAAKDDFVVVEAGSFRGFWALKAVKAYRKKSPEVGSCHIVLIEPEVSTTSTIQGLLRNDMYRSCNVSMYQAFATGPLLDSLLRAFGKINLVHVDIQGAELELLQQSQLLTNIQHLHIGTHSSIIHRHSRAWLVSHGFTLDFDYAPRTFVSTPFGPVVFDDGVLAARQKDRLTCELF
;
A
#
# COMPACT_ATOMS: atom_id res chain seq x y z
N MET A 1 36.94 -56.85 -32.24
CA MET A 1 38.19 -57.40 -31.64
C MET A 1 38.78 -56.29 -30.78
N ALA A 2 38.43 -56.25 -29.50
CA ALA A 2 39.20 -56.76 -28.34
C ALA A 2 40.11 -55.64 -27.75
N LEU A 3 39.70 -55.01 -26.63
CA LEU A 3 40.06 -55.33 -25.22
C LEU A 3 41.52 -54.96 -24.92
N THR A 4 41.95 -54.14 -23.95
CA THR A 4 41.64 -53.94 -22.50
C THR A 4 42.55 -52.77 -22.02
N ARG A 5 42.29 -51.93 -21.00
CA ARG A 5 42.28 -52.11 -19.52
C ARG A 5 42.00 -50.69 -18.94
N ALA A 6 41.01 -50.44 -18.07
CA ALA A 6 40.88 -50.73 -16.63
C ALA A 6 41.33 -49.57 -15.71
N GLY A 7 40.42 -49.14 -14.82
CA GLY A 7 40.61 -48.16 -13.74
C GLY A 7 39.35 -47.28 -13.56
N ALA A 8 38.22 -47.77 -13.04
CA ALA A 8 37.91 -48.11 -11.63
C ALA A 8 37.87 -46.89 -10.69
N ALA A 9 36.69 -46.28 -10.58
CA ALA A 9 36.21 -45.58 -9.38
C ALA A 9 34.66 -45.53 -9.41
N VAL A 10 34.03 -46.48 -8.73
CA VAL A 10 32.59 -46.48 -8.39
C VAL A 10 32.52 -46.71 -6.89
N ALA A 11 31.91 -45.78 -6.15
CA ALA A 11 31.05 -46.05 -5.00
C ALA A 11 30.63 -44.73 -4.34
N GLY A 12 29.36 -44.36 -4.49
CA GLY A 12 28.76 -43.20 -3.82
C GLY A 12 27.27 -43.03 -4.15
N LEU A 13 26.56 -44.14 -4.43
CA LEU A 13 25.10 -44.16 -4.52
C LEU A 13 24.57 -44.27 -3.10
N CYS A 14 24.24 -43.13 -2.48
CA CYS A 14 23.43 -43.11 -1.27
C CYS A 14 21.99 -43.50 -1.62
N ALA A 15 21.49 -44.45 -0.85
CA ALA A 15 20.21 -45.11 -1.01
C ALA A 15 19.02 -44.13 -1.04
N LEU A 16 18.15 -44.32 -2.04
CA LEU A 16 16.75 -43.93 -1.94
C LEU A 16 16.08 -44.84 -0.90
N GLY A 17 16.12 -44.37 0.36
CA GLY A 17 15.40 -44.96 1.47
C GLY A 17 13.90 -44.79 1.28
N LYS A 18 13.18 -45.90 1.46
CA LYS A 18 11.71 -45.98 1.48
C LYS A 18 11.11 -44.93 2.43
N LEU A 19 10.11 -44.20 1.94
CA LEU A 19 9.21 -43.36 2.73
C LEU A 19 8.57 -44.20 3.86
N PRO A 20 8.64 -43.77 5.13
CA PRO A 20 7.82 -44.36 6.17
C PRO A 20 6.42 -43.77 6.11
N SER A 21 5.42 -44.64 5.98
CA SER A 21 4.05 -44.36 6.37
C SER A 21 3.95 -44.43 7.91
N ALA A 22 3.61 -43.32 8.57
CA ALA A 22 3.07 -43.26 9.93
C ALA A 22 2.56 -41.83 10.14
N ALA A 23 1.25 -41.63 10.35
CA ALA A 23 0.59 -41.62 11.66
C ALA A 23 0.99 -40.39 12.51
N GLY A 24 -0.03 -39.68 13.00
CA GLY A 24 0.06 -38.29 13.44
C GLY A 24 1.12 -38.01 14.52
N GLY A 25 1.95 -37.02 14.23
CA GLY A 25 2.84 -36.36 15.18
C GLY A 25 2.71 -34.84 15.00
N LEU A 26 2.65 -34.10 16.12
CA LEU A 26 2.71 -32.65 16.13
C LEU A 26 4.01 -32.20 15.45
N VAL A 27 3.89 -31.35 14.42
CA VAL A 27 5.01 -30.62 13.84
C VAL A 27 5.38 -29.50 14.82
N THR A 28 6.52 -29.63 15.50
CA THR A 28 7.17 -28.53 16.21
C THR A 28 7.91 -27.67 15.19
N TYR A 29 7.46 -26.43 14.99
CA TYR A 29 8.19 -25.43 14.21
C TYR A 29 9.37 -24.94 15.07
N SER A 30 10.56 -25.47 14.80
CA SER A 30 11.81 -24.83 15.21
C SER A 30 12.02 -23.60 14.32
N CYS A 31 12.31 -22.45 14.92
CA CYS A 31 12.88 -21.33 14.18
C CYS A 31 14.15 -21.80 13.47
N ASP A 32 14.41 -21.25 12.29
CA ASP A 32 15.60 -21.54 11.48
C ASP A 32 16.88 -21.24 12.32
N PRO A 33 17.82 -22.19 12.51
CA PRO A 33 18.96 -22.01 13.43
C PRO A 33 19.89 -20.86 13.07
N TRP A 34 19.78 -20.29 11.87
CA TRP A 34 20.53 -19.12 11.42
C TRP A 34 20.10 -17.80 12.08
N TRP A 35 18.98 -17.79 12.80
CA TRP A 35 18.44 -16.60 13.48
C TRP A 35 18.59 -16.67 15.01
N SER A 36 19.21 -17.74 15.53
CA SER A 36 19.49 -17.83 16.96
C SER A 36 20.67 -16.93 17.30
N CYS A 37 20.43 -15.92 18.14
CA CYS A 37 21.51 -15.13 18.73
C CYS A 37 22.19 -15.84 19.92
N PHE A 38 21.71 -17.04 20.30
CA PHE A 38 22.29 -17.83 21.38
C PHE A 38 23.58 -18.47 20.88
N THR A 39 24.65 -18.30 21.64
CA THR A 39 25.98 -18.83 21.29
C THR A 39 26.12 -20.31 21.64
N SER A 40 25.21 -20.84 22.47
CA SER A 40 25.12 -22.25 22.82
C SER A 40 23.70 -22.64 23.20
N SER A 41 23.40 -23.95 23.15
CA SER A 41 22.14 -24.51 23.63
C SER A 41 21.94 -24.34 25.15
N GLU A 42 23.03 -24.22 25.90
CA GLU A 42 23.00 -24.02 27.35
C GLU A 42 22.60 -22.57 27.69
N GLU A 43 23.05 -21.59 26.91
CA GLU A 43 22.63 -20.18 27.02
C GLU A 43 21.15 -20.00 26.69
N GLU A 44 20.67 -20.71 25.66
CA GLU A 44 19.25 -20.75 25.29
C GLU A 44 18.40 -21.39 26.40
N GLU A 45 18.82 -22.54 26.93
CA GLU A 45 18.13 -23.23 28.02
C GLU A 45 18.12 -22.39 29.31
N ASP A 46 19.23 -21.72 29.64
CA ASP A 46 19.30 -20.80 30.76
C ASP A 46 18.44 -19.56 30.53
N CYS A 47 18.33 -19.07 29.29
CA CYS A 47 17.41 -17.99 28.98
C CYS A 47 15.95 -18.36 29.24
N PHE A 48 15.50 -19.52 28.76
CA PHE A 48 14.13 -19.99 28.96
C PHE A 48 13.82 -20.33 30.43
N LYS A 49 14.85 -20.64 31.23
CA LYS A 49 14.73 -20.81 32.69
C LYS A 49 14.85 -19.50 33.48
N GLY A 50 15.03 -18.36 32.82
CA GLY A 50 15.21 -17.06 33.46
C GLY A 50 16.52 -16.93 34.23
N ARG A 51 17.55 -17.73 33.87
CA ARG A 51 18.87 -17.78 34.50
C ARG A 51 19.94 -17.01 33.70
N SER A 52 19.64 -16.58 32.48
CA SER A 52 20.56 -15.83 31.62
C SER A 52 20.16 -14.35 31.53
N GLU A 53 21.14 -13.46 31.71
CA GLU A 53 21.01 -12.02 31.46
C GLU A 53 21.62 -11.60 30.11
N SER A 54 21.91 -12.55 29.23
CA SER A 54 22.56 -12.23 27.95
C SER A 54 21.69 -11.28 27.12
N SER A 55 22.32 -10.44 26.30
CA SER A 55 21.59 -9.52 25.43
C SER A 55 20.66 -10.26 24.45
N CYS A 56 21.05 -11.47 24.04
CA CYS A 56 20.19 -12.35 23.26
C CYS A 56 18.96 -12.79 24.07
N CYS A 57 19.14 -13.19 25.33
CA CYS A 57 18.03 -13.57 26.18
C CYS A 57 17.07 -12.41 26.45
N LYS A 58 17.59 -11.22 26.72
CA LYS A 58 16.78 -10.00 26.89
C LYS A 58 15.99 -9.68 25.60
N ALA A 59 16.58 -9.86 24.43
CA ALA A 59 15.91 -9.69 23.14
C ALA A 59 14.84 -10.77 22.88
N SER A 60 15.11 -12.03 23.16
CA SER A 60 14.13 -13.12 23.05
C SER A 60 12.98 -12.98 24.05
N GLN A 61 13.24 -12.53 25.28
CA GLN A 61 12.20 -12.20 26.26
C GLN A 61 11.39 -10.97 25.86
N LEU A 62 12.02 -9.98 25.20
CA LEU A 62 11.33 -8.82 24.62
C LEU A 62 10.42 -9.24 23.48
N ILE A 63 10.93 -10.00 22.51
CA ILE A 63 10.14 -10.55 21.40
C ILE A 63 9.03 -11.44 21.96
N GLY A 64 9.33 -12.31 22.92
CA GLY A 64 8.36 -13.15 23.62
C GLY A 64 7.27 -12.33 24.31
N ARG A 65 7.61 -11.25 25.03
CA ARG A 65 6.63 -10.36 25.67
C ARG A 65 5.85 -9.51 24.69
N MET A 66 6.48 -9.03 23.63
CA MET A 66 5.81 -8.31 22.53
C MET A 66 4.86 -9.25 21.78
N MET A 67 5.27 -10.51 21.59
CA MET A 67 4.45 -11.56 21.01
C MET A 67 3.38 -12.07 21.97
N ASP A 68 3.59 -12.12 23.29
CA ASP A 68 2.53 -12.46 24.26
C ASP A 68 1.50 -11.32 24.33
N VAL A 69 1.95 -10.08 24.14
CA VAL A 69 1.10 -8.90 23.92
C VAL A 69 0.32 -8.98 22.59
N ASP A 70 0.88 -9.62 21.56
CA ASP A 70 0.30 -9.71 20.20
C ASP A 70 -0.49 -11.02 19.94
N MET A 71 -0.16 -12.10 20.65
CA MET A 71 -0.76 -13.44 20.51
C MET A 71 -2.05 -13.62 21.31
N GLU A 72 -2.36 -12.71 22.25
CA GLU A 72 -3.71 -12.66 22.83
C GLU A 72 -4.72 -11.96 21.94
N GLY A 73 -4.34 -11.24 20.87
CA GLY A 73 -5.27 -10.66 19.88
C GLY A 73 -6.38 -9.73 20.40
N ASP A 74 -6.47 -9.48 21.72
CA ASP A 74 -7.70 -8.99 22.36
C ASP A 74 -7.51 -7.82 23.35
N LYS A 75 -6.29 -7.31 23.58
CA LYS A 75 -6.09 -6.19 24.53
C LYS A 75 -5.08 -5.16 24.05
N PHE A 76 -5.54 -3.90 24.02
CA PHE A 76 -4.73 -2.68 23.93
C PHE A 76 -3.62 -2.73 24.99
N VAL A 77 -2.38 -2.49 24.59
CA VAL A 77 -1.38 -2.03 25.56
C VAL A 77 -1.41 -0.52 25.55
N ASP A 78 -1.73 0.04 26.71
CA ASP A 78 -1.66 1.49 26.95
C ASP A 78 -0.30 2.03 26.46
N PRO A 79 -0.26 3.08 25.61
CA PRO A 79 0.98 3.75 25.24
C PRO A 79 1.88 4.09 26.43
N ALA A 80 1.30 4.38 27.61
CA ALA A 80 2.04 4.54 28.86
C ALA A 80 2.64 3.22 29.37
N HIS A 81 1.92 2.10 29.25
CA HIS A 81 2.40 0.77 29.62
C HIS A 81 3.45 0.23 28.64
N MET A 82 3.31 0.50 27.34
CA MET A 82 4.33 0.15 26.35
C MET A 82 5.55 1.05 26.45
N ARG A 83 5.35 2.32 26.80
CA ARG A 83 6.42 3.22 27.24
C ARG A 83 7.12 2.67 28.48
N ASP A 84 6.40 2.20 29.47
CA ASP A 84 6.99 1.62 30.68
C ASP A 84 7.74 0.31 30.41
N VAL A 85 7.24 -0.55 29.51
CA VAL A 85 7.93 -1.76 29.04
C VAL A 85 9.23 -1.38 28.31
N CYS A 86 9.19 -0.46 27.35
CA CYS A 86 10.39 0.03 26.66
C CYS A 86 11.39 0.73 27.60
N LEU A 87 10.91 1.53 28.55
CA LEU A 87 11.75 2.23 29.54
C LEU A 87 12.37 1.29 30.57
N GLN A 88 11.63 0.27 31.03
CA GLN A 88 12.16 -0.75 31.95
C GLN A 88 13.20 -1.64 31.29
N LEU A 89 13.02 -2.02 30.02
CA LEU A 89 13.89 -2.97 29.33
C LEU A 89 15.15 -2.34 28.75
N LEU A 90 15.09 -1.09 28.30
CA LEU A 90 16.23 -0.40 27.67
C LEU A 90 17.08 0.38 28.69
N GLU A 91 16.73 0.32 29.97
CA GLU A 91 17.36 1.06 31.08
C GLU A 91 17.57 2.54 30.76
N PHE A 92 16.72 3.10 29.90
CA PHE A 92 16.92 4.46 29.43
C PHE A 92 16.66 5.44 30.58
N PRO A 93 17.57 6.40 30.84
CA PRO A 93 17.28 7.47 31.77
C PRO A 93 16.04 8.21 31.27
N ARG A 94 15.02 8.29 32.14
CA ARG A 94 13.63 8.75 31.87
C ARG A 94 13.47 10.15 31.26
N ALA A 95 14.54 10.83 30.86
CA ALA A 95 14.52 12.25 30.52
C ALA A 95 15.45 12.65 29.38
N SER A 96 15.72 11.78 28.39
CA SER A 96 16.42 12.22 27.17
C SER A 96 15.46 12.35 25.99
N ASP A 97 15.61 13.42 25.21
CA ASP A 97 14.82 13.67 23.99
C ASP A 97 14.90 12.51 22.99
N LYS A 98 16.00 11.74 23.03
CA LYS A 98 16.19 10.52 22.22
C LYS A 98 15.21 9.41 22.59
N VAL A 99 14.80 9.33 23.86
CA VAL A 99 13.87 8.33 24.39
C VAL A 99 12.45 8.68 23.98
N GLU A 100 12.04 9.95 24.12
CA GLU A 100 10.74 10.43 23.64
C GLU A 100 10.58 10.26 22.12
N ALA A 101 11.64 10.51 21.34
CA ALA A 101 11.64 10.24 19.90
C ALA A 101 11.47 8.75 19.57
N HIS A 102 12.13 7.85 20.32
CA HIS A 102 11.96 6.40 20.14
C HIS A 102 10.57 5.91 20.55
N LEU A 103 10.04 6.40 21.67
CA LEU A 103 8.71 6.06 22.15
C LEU A 103 7.62 6.53 21.18
N THR A 104 7.77 7.72 20.61
CA THR A 104 6.88 8.22 19.55
C THR A 104 6.93 7.34 18.30
N LYS A 105 8.12 6.84 17.93
CA LYS A 105 8.27 5.92 16.80
C LYS A 105 7.60 4.56 17.08
N CYS A 106 7.75 4.03 18.29
CA CYS A 106 7.11 2.79 18.74
C CYS A 106 5.58 2.92 18.80
N SER A 107 5.04 4.00 19.37
CA SER A 107 3.60 4.21 19.44
C SER A 107 2.96 4.36 18.05
N ARG A 108 3.63 5.03 17.12
CA ARG A 108 3.19 5.10 15.72
C ARG A 108 3.21 3.74 15.02
N GLY A 109 4.26 2.94 15.24
CA GLY A 109 4.31 1.56 14.72
C GLY A 109 3.18 0.69 15.24
N PHE A 110 2.80 0.88 16.50
CA PHE A 110 1.68 0.17 17.12
C PHE A 110 0.33 0.61 16.54
N ILE A 111 0.10 1.92 16.35
CA ILE A 111 -1.10 2.43 15.66
C ILE A 111 -1.16 1.91 14.22
N GLY A 112 -0.04 1.92 13.50
CA GLY A 112 0.06 1.32 12.18
C GLY A 112 -0.39 -0.14 12.19
N ASN A 113 0.19 -0.97 13.05
CA ASN A 113 -0.20 -2.38 13.17
C ASN A 113 -1.69 -2.58 13.53
N ALA A 114 -2.28 -1.72 14.37
CA ALA A 114 -3.70 -1.80 14.70
C ALA A 114 -4.62 -1.52 13.49
N MET A 115 -4.22 -0.59 12.60
CA MET A 115 -4.94 -0.36 11.34
C MET A 115 -4.86 -1.58 10.42
N LEU A 116 -3.68 -2.18 10.31
CA LEU A 116 -3.39 -3.32 9.42
C LEU A 116 -4.06 -4.63 9.83
N SER A 117 -4.33 -4.80 11.13
CA SER A 117 -5.02 -5.99 11.64
C SER A 117 -6.54 -5.96 11.39
N GLY A 118 -7.08 -4.93 10.72
CA GLY A 118 -8.51 -4.83 10.42
C GLY A 118 -9.41 -4.73 11.67
N VAL A 119 -8.80 -4.51 12.84
CA VAL A 119 -9.48 -4.40 14.15
C VAL A 119 -10.47 -3.22 14.15
N VAL A 120 -10.33 -2.27 13.21
CA VAL A 120 -11.24 -1.12 13.06
C VAL A 120 -12.38 -1.36 12.03
N LEU A 121 -12.28 -2.36 11.13
CA LEU A 121 -13.17 -2.42 9.94
C LEU A 121 -14.04 -3.68 9.82
N SER A 122 -13.81 -4.75 10.60
CA SER A 122 -14.58 -6.00 10.49
C SER A 122 -15.87 -6.05 11.34
N LEU A 123 -16.66 -4.98 11.44
CA LEU A 123 -17.93 -4.98 12.18
C LEU A 123 -19.20 -4.73 11.35
N ALA A 124 -19.13 -4.80 10.02
CA ALA A 124 -20.29 -4.46 9.17
C ALA A 124 -20.95 -5.60 8.37
N GLU A 125 -20.41 -6.83 8.31
CA GLU A 125 -21.04 -7.90 7.50
C GLU A 125 -21.39 -9.19 8.27
N PRO A 126 -22.68 -9.43 8.56
CA PRO A 126 -23.15 -10.69 9.09
C PRO A 126 -23.40 -11.67 7.93
N GLY A 127 -22.44 -12.57 7.61
CA GLY A 127 -22.81 -13.67 6.70
C GLY A 127 -21.77 -14.65 6.20
N ASN A 128 -20.51 -14.28 5.97
CA ASN A 128 -19.65 -15.18 5.19
C ASN A 128 -18.69 -16.02 6.04
N ASN A 129 -19.12 -17.24 6.36
CA ASN A 129 -18.53 -18.07 7.41
C ASN A 129 -17.74 -19.28 6.85
N ARG A 130 -16.78 -19.06 5.95
CA ARG A 130 -15.86 -20.11 5.47
C ARG A 130 -14.45 -19.59 5.18
N THR A 131 -13.70 -19.26 6.22
CA THR A 131 -12.24 -19.12 6.15
C THR A 131 -11.57 -20.16 7.05
N CYS A 132 -10.45 -20.72 6.59
CA CYS A 132 -9.68 -21.78 7.27
C CYS A 132 -9.25 -21.41 8.70
N SER A 133 -9.23 -20.11 9.03
CA SER A 133 -8.93 -19.60 10.37
C SER A 133 -9.93 -20.06 11.44
N LYS A 134 -11.23 -20.13 11.15
CA LYS A 134 -12.24 -20.61 12.12
C LYS A 134 -12.17 -22.12 12.36
N ALA A 135 -11.89 -22.92 11.33
CA ALA A 135 -11.74 -24.36 11.49
C ALA A 135 -10.49 -24.71 12.30
N TRP A 136 -9.40 -23.97 12.09
CA TRP A 136 -8.17 -24.11 12.88
C TRP A 136 -8.36 -23.69 14.35
N MET A 137 -9.06 -22.57 14.60
CA MET A 137 -9.41 -22.12 15.96
C MET A 137 -10.37 -23.08 16.68
N ARG A 138 -11.41 -23.60 16.00
CA ARG A 138 -12.35 -24.58 16.57
C ARG A 138 -11.71 -25.93 16.89
N ALA A 139 -10.69 -26.33 16.11
CA ALA A 139 -9.92 -27.55 16.38
C ALA A 139 -8.99 -27.40 17.59
N ARG A 140 -8.51 -26.18 17.87
CA ARG A 140 -7.56 -25.90 18.96
C ARG A 140 -8.26 -25.51 20.28
N TYR A 141 -9.46 -24.93 20.20
CA TYR A 141 -10.26 -24.51 21.35
C TYR A 141 -11.76 -24.77 21.10
N PRO A 142 -12.31 -25.93 21.51
CA PRO A 142 -13.74 -26.20 21.37
C PRO A 142 -14.53 -25.28 22.30
N MET A 143 -15.23 -24.30 21.75
CA MET A 143 -16.02 -23.34 22.52
C MET A 143 -17.47 -23.81 22.70
N ASP A 144 -18.02 -23.53 23.89
CA ASP A 144 -19.43 -23.73 24.24
C ASP A 144 -20.35 -22.83 23.37
N PRO A 145 -21.34 -23.38 22.65
CA PRO A 145 -22.27 -22.62 21.82
C PRO A 145 -23.00 -21.49 22.54
N ALA A 146 -23.14 -21.55 23.87
CA ALA A 146 -23.79 -20.50 24.65
C ALA A 146 -22.98 -19.19 24.76
N ARG A 147 -21.66 -19.23 24.56
CA ARG A 147 -20.77 -18.04 24.57
C ARG A 147 -20.64 -17.35 23.21
N GLU A 148 -20.95 -18.03 22.11
CA GLU A 148 -20.85 -17.48 20.74
C GLU A 148 -21.79 -16.28 20.52
N LYS A 149 -22.82 -16.12 21.37
CA LYS A 149 -23.78 -15.00 21.33
C LYS A 149 -23.34 -13.77 22.16
N SER A 150 -22.47 -13.91 23.16
CA SER A 150 -22.03 -12.77 24.00
C SER A 150 -20.84 -12.00 23.41
N ASP A 151 -20.03 -12.64 22.57
CA ASP A 151 -18.91 -11.94 21.91
C ASP A 151 -19.36 -10.93 20.85
N TYR A 152 -20.60 -11.03 20.36
CA TYR A 152 -21.23 -10.04 19.48
C TYR A 152 -21.44 -8.68 20.17
N ASP A 153 -21.75 -8.68 21.47
CA ASP A 153 -21.90 -7.45 22.27
C ASP A 153 -20.55 -6.97 22.85
N PHE A 154 -19.57 -7.85 23.01
CA PHE A 154 -18.22 -7.51 23.49
C PHE A 154 -17.30 -6.90 22.42
N GLY A 155 -17.55 -7.18 21.12
CA GLY A 155 -16.82 -6.54 20.03
C GLY A 155 -16.95 -5.01 20.02
N TRP A 156 -18.09 -4.48 20.49
CA TRP A 156 -18.29 -3.03 20.62
C TRP A 156 -17.43 -2.45 21.75
N PHE A 157 -17.49 -3.02 22.96
CA PHE A 157 -16.76 -2.49 24.13
C PHE A 157 -15.22 -2.60 24.04
N ARG A 158 -14.67 -3.47 23.19
CA ARG A 158 -13.20 -3.65 23.04
C ARG A 158 -12.53 -2.63 22.12
N LEU A 159 -13.32 -1.87 21.34
CA LEU A 159 -12.81 -0.91 20.35
C LEU A 159 -12.85 0.54 20.81
N GLU A 160 -13.51 0.86 21.92
CA GLU A 160 -13.71 2.24 22.37
C GLU A 160 -12.39 3.06 22.51
N PRO A 161 -11.27 2.51 23.03
CA PRO A 161 -10.02 3.27 23.17
C PRO A 161 -9.23 3.45 21.85
N TRP A 162 -9.25 2.44 20.97
CA TRP A 162 -8.60 2.45 19.66
C TRP A 162 -9.36 3.34 18.67
N HIS A 163 -10.68 3.15 18.63
CA HIS A 163 -11.59 4.04 17.94
C HIS A 163 -11.37 5.45 18.47
N SER A 164 -11.37 5.71 19.78
CA SER A 164 -11.09 7.04 20.33
C SER A 164 -9.74 7.63 19.91
N THR A 165 -8.63 6.87 19.90
CA THR A 165 -7.30 7.41 19.53
C THR A 165 -7.17 7.65 18.02
N TYR A 166 -7.67 6.72 17.19
CA TYR A 166 -7.77 6.91 15.74
C TYR A 166 -8.75 8.04 15.39
N PHE A 167 -9.88 8.13 16.09
CA PHE A 167 -10.89 9.19 15.99
C PHE A 167 -10.31 10.54 16.44
N HIS A 168 -9.44 10.58 17.45
CA HIS A 168 -8.78 11.80 17.89
C HIS A 168 -7.60 12.25 17.01
N HIS A 169 -6.93 11.34 16.29
CA HIS A 169 -5.81 11.69 15.40
C HIS A 169 -6.19 11.81 13.92
N PHE A 170 -7.13 11.01 13.44
CA PHE A 170 -7.48 10.89 12.01
C PHE A 170 -8.96 11.19 11.69
N GLN A 171 -9.88 11.17 12.67
CA GLN A 171 -11.13 11.95 12.58
C GLN A 171 -11.01 13.33 13.23
N ALA A 172 -9.83 13.95 13.15
CA ALA A 172 -9.85 15.40 13.02
C ALA A 172 -10.82 15.68 11.86
N PRO A 173 -11.90 16.47 12.06
CA PRO A 173 -12.84 16.78 10.99
C PRO A 173 -12.04 17.11 9.74
N VAL A 174 -12.42 16.68 8.54
CA VAL A 174 -11.64 16.95 7.30
C VAL A 174 -11.09 18.39 7.27
N ALA A 175 -11.85 19.35 7.81
CA ALA A 175 -11.41 20.71 8.10
C ALA A 175 -10.11 20.85 8.93
N SER A 176 -9.97 20.17 10.08
CA SER A 176 -8.78 20.21 10.93
C SER A 176 -7.56 19.52 10.31
N MET A 177 -7.74 18.44 9.55
CA MET A 177 -6.63 17.87 8.78
C MET A 177 -6.19 18.83 7.67
N LEU A 178 -7.12 19.48 6.98
CA LEU A 178 -6.80 20.51 5.99
C LEU A 178 -6.14 21.74 6.60
N GLU A 179 -6.52 22.10 7.83
CA GLU A 179 -5.86 23.14 8.61
C GLU A 179 -4.42 22.72 8.94
N SER A 180 -4.21 21.51 9.45
CA SER A 180 -2.88 20.93 9.69
C SER A 180 -2.01 20.90 8.42
N LEU A 181 -2.60 20.52 7.28
CA LEU A 181 -1.94 20.55 5.98
C LEU A 181 -1.54 21.97 5.55
N ALA A 182 -2.43 22.95 5.74
CA ALA A 182 -2.16 24.34 5.41
C ALA A 182 -1.07 24.93 6.34
N GLU A 183 -1.15 24.65 7.64
CA GLU A 183 -0.14 25.03 8.64
C GLU A 183 1.22 24.41 8.30
N HIS A 184 1.25 23.11 8.02
CA HIS A 184 2.47 22.41 7.60
C HIS A 184 3.10 23.06 6.37
N THR A 185 2.30 23.38 5.35
CA THR A 185 2.79 24.04 4.14
C THR A 185 3.43 25.40 4.46
N VAL A 186 2.82 26.18 5.36
CA VAL A 186 3.37 27.48 5.80
C VAL A 186 4.68 27.27 6.57
N ILE A 187 4.72 26.30 7.49
CA ILE A 187 5.92 25.96 8.28
C ILE A 187 7.07 25.57 7.35
N CYS A 188 6.85 24.63 6.42
CA CYS A 188 7.89 24.12 5.53
C CYS A 188 8.42 25.19 4.58
N ARG A 189 7.55 26.07 4.07
CA ARG A 189 7.98 27.25 3.31
C ARG A 189 8.83 28.20 4.13
N GLY A 190 8.46 28.44 5.40
CA GLY A 190 9.24 29.24 6.33
C GLY A 190 10.65 28.66 6.59
N LEU A 191 10.80 27.35 6.48
CA LEU A 191 12.06 26.63 6.59
C LEU A 191 12.84 26.53 5.27
N GLY A 192 12.35 27.16 4.19
CA GLY A 192 13.01 27.16 2.88
C GLY A 192 12.63 25.98 1.98
N HIS A 193 11.75 25.08 2.42
CA HIS A 193 11.23 24.03 1.54
C HIS A 193 10.11 24.61 0.67
N VAL A 194 10.39 24.73 -0.63
CA VAL A 194 9.43 25.29 -1.59
C VAL A 194 8.30 24.30 -1.90
N CYS A 195 8.59 23.00 -1.81
CA CYS A 195 7.73 21.91 -2.24
C CYS A 195 7.87 20.71 -1.28
N SER A 196 7.04 20.67 -0.24
CA SER A 196 7.07 19.60 0.76
C SER A 196 5.84 18.71 0.74
N ALA A 197 6.05 17.40 0.86
CA ALA A 197 5.02 16.42 1.09
C ALA A 197 4.56 16.46 2.55
N PHE A 198 3.26 16.65 2.76
CA PHE A 198 2.66 16.57 4.08
C PHE A 198 2.47 15.11 4.50
N ASN A 199 3.31 14.61 5.41
CA ASN A 199 3.10 13.31 6.01
C ASN A 199 2.25 13.45 7.28
N PRO A 200 1.03 12.88 7.35
CA PRO A 200 0.15 13.02 8.51
C PRO A 200 0.72 12.34 9.78
N TRP A 201 1.64 11.39 9.63
CA TRP A 201 2.31 10.73 10.74
C TRP A 201 3.38 11.61 11.38
N GLU A 202 3.98 12.53 10.60
CA GLU A 202 5.01 13.47 11.06
C GLU A 202 4.66 14.91 10.63
N PRO A 203 3.56 15.49 11.12
CA PRO A 203 3.02 16.76 10.61
C PRO A 203 3.93 17.97 10.85
N LYS A 204 4.98 17.80 11.66
CA LYS A 204 5.99 18.84 11.96
C LYS A 204 7.29 18.67 11.19
N VAL A 205 7.44 17.63 10.37
CA VAL A 205 8.66 17.31 9.63
C VAL A 205 8.42 17.55 8.15
N CYS A 206 9.23 18.39 7.54
CA CYS A 206 9.12 18.70 6.11
C CYS A 206 9.86 17.64 5.30
N PHE A 207 9.11 16.90 4.47
CA PHE A 207 9.68 15.98 3.50
C PHE A 207 9.66 16.63 2.14
N ASP A 208 10.73 16.55 1.36
CA ASP A 208 10.67 17.01 -0.03
C ASP A 208 9.78 16.06 -0.84
N HIS A 209 8.92 16.60 -1.70
CA HIS A 209 8.19 15.75 -2.65
C HIS A 209 9.16 15.01 -3.58
N HIS A 210 8.75 13.84 -4.08
CA HIS A 210 9.52 13.14 -5.11
C HIS A 210 9.76 14.05 -6.33
N PRO A 211 10.97 14.07 -6.93
CA PRO A 211 11.30 14.98 -8.02
C PRO A 211 10.28 14.99 -9.16
N VAL A 212 9.73 13.83 -9.53
CA VAL A 212 8.67 13.77 -10.56
C VAL A 212 7.42 14.50 -10.08
N VAL A 213 6.97 14.34 -8.83
CA VAL A 213 5.79 15.06 -8.33
C VAL A 213 6.03 16.57 -8.30
N GLN A 214 7.25 17.02 -7.98
CA GLN A 214 7.60 18.44 -8.00
C GLN A 214 7.41 19.08 -9.38
N GLN A 215 7.70 18.34 -10.46
CA GLN A 215 7.54 18.83 -11.84
C GLN A 215 6.08 19.01 -12.25
N TRP A 216 5.16 18.27 -11.62
CA TRP A 216 3.75 18.23 -12.00
C TRP A 216 2.84 18.99 -11.05
N SER A 217 3.21 19.06 -9.77
CA SER A 217 2.43 19.75 -8.74
C SER A 217 2.41 21.27 -8.99
N PRO A 218 1.21 21.88 -9.08
CA PRO A 218 1.08 23.33 -9.21
C PRO A 218 1.76 24.07 -8.07
N GLN A 219 1.74 23.54 -6.84
CA GLN A 219 2.37 24.18 -5.69
C GLN A 219 3.88 24.34 -5.85
N CYS A 220 4.51 23.39 -6.54
CA CYS A 220 5.96 23.31 -6.68
C CYS A 220 6.46 24.09 -7.89
N THR A 221 5.62 24.24 -8.91
CA THR A 221 5.95 24.97 -10.15
C THR A 221 5.54 26.45 -10.07
N ASP A 222 4.43 26.78 -9.41
CA ASP A 222 4.03 28.16 -9.18
C ASP A 222 4.72 28.72 -7.93
N ALA A 223 5.95 29.23 -8.11
CA ALA A 223 6.75 29.93 -7.10
C ALA A 223 6.05 31.20 -6.53
N GLY A 224 4.97 31.02 -5.77
CA GLY A 224 4.26 32.06 -5.02
C GLY A 224 2.94 32.57 -5.61
N LYS A 225 2.44 32.05 -6.74
CA LYS A 225 1.15 32.49 -7.31
C LYS A 225 -0.06 31.68 -6.85
N PHE A 226 0.16 30.50 -6.28
CA PHE A 226 -0.92 29.70 -5.72
C PHE A 226 -1.39 30.34 -4.40
N GLN A 227 -2.37 31.25 -4.50
CA GLN A 227 -3.08 31.73 -3.32
C GLN A 227 -3.97 30.58 -2.85
N ILE A 228 -3.66 30.05 -1.67
CA ILE A 228 -4.63 29.26 -0.91
C ILE A 228 -5.85 30.17 -0.80
N TYR A 229 -6.93 29.84 -1.50
CA TYR A 229 -8.18 30.60 -1.45
C TYR A 229 -8.81 30.41 -0.06
N GLN A 230 -8.23 31.08 0.95
CA GLN A 230 -8.90 31.36 2.20
C GLN A 230 -9.81 32.55 1.92
N ASP A 231 -11.04 32.31 1.47
CA ASP A 231 -12.08 33.33 1.55
C ASP A 231 -12.40 33.57 3.04
N ARG A 232 -11.62 34.44 3.68
CA ARG A 232 -11.80 34.85 5.08
C ARG A 232 -13.12 35.62 5.27
N THR A 233 -13.72 36.15 4.21
CA THR A 233 -14.97 36.91 4.31
C THR A 233 -16.20 36.02 4.43
N ASN A 234 -16.05 34.71 4.18
CA ASN A 234 -17.16 33.78 4.07
C ASN A 234 -16.90 32.47 4.85
N ARG A 235 -16.55 32.58 6.15
CA ARG A 235 -16.46 31.48 7.14
C ARG A 235 -16.15 30.09 6.55
N GLY A 236 -15.06 29.94 5.78
CA GLY A 236 -14.57 28.64 5.33
C GLY A 236 -15.25 27.98 4.13
N LYS A 237 -15.98 28.71 3.27
CA LYS A 237 -16.48 28.13 2.00
C LYS A 237 -15.50 28.36 0.85
N PHE A 238 -14.77 27.31 0.46
CA PHE A 238 -14.04 27.27 -0.81
C PHE A 238 -15.00 27.52 -1.98
N LYS A 239 -14.56 28.25 -3.01
CA LYS A 239 -15.38 28.60 -4.18
C LYS A 239 -15.58 27.37 -5.06
N ILE A 240 -16.54 26.55 -4.68
CA ILE A 240 -17.01 25.39 -5.44
C ILE A 240 -17.66 25.92 -6.71
N LEU A 241 -17.28 25.38 -7.88
CA LEU A 241 -17.96 25.64 -9.14
C LEU A 241 -19.43 25.19 -8.97
N ASN A 242 -20.33 26.16 -8.77
CA ASN A 242 -21.76 25.90 -8.70
C ASN A 242 -22.26 25.55 -10.11
N ILE A 243 -22.18 24.26 -10.46
CA ILE A 243 -22.90 23.71 -11.59
C ILE A 243 -24.40 23.85 -11.23
N LYS A 244 -25.14 24.69 -11.97
CA LYS A 244 -26.60 24.83 -11.81
C LYS A 244 -27.26 23.49 -12.17
N GLN A 245 -27.62 22.69 -11.17
CA GLN A 245 -28.33 21.42 -11.36
C GLN A 245 -29.85 21.59 -11.23
N ASN A 246 -30.57 20.85 -12.09
CA ASN A 246 -32.02 20.73 -12.11
C ASN A 246 -32.52 19.95 -10.87
N ARG A 247 -33.56 20.49 -10.21
CA ARG A 247 -33.95 20.18 -8.83
C ARG A 247 -34.74 18.88 -8.58
N SER A 248 -34.78 17.89 -9.48
CA SER A 248 -35.78 16.82 -9.36
C SER A 248 -35.32 15.44 -8.86
N THR A 249 -34.06 15.23 -8.45
CA THR A 249 -33.65 14.01 -7.71
C THR A 249 -32.54 14.29 -6.68
N GLU A 250 -32.85 14.15 -5.39
CA GLU A 250 -32.00 14.46 -4.22
C GLU A 250 -30.86 13.44 -3.98
N ARG A 251 -29.88 13.43 -4.90
CA ARG A 251 -28.47 13.07 -4.61
C ARG A 251 -27.60 13.96 -5.48
N SER A 252 -27.43 15.24 -5.10
CA SER A 252 -26.60 16.18 -5.86
C SER A 252 -25.12 15.85 -5.68
N GLY A 253 -24.60 14.97 -6.54
CA GLY A 253 -23.16 14.81 -6.69
C GLY A 253 -22.54 16.10 -7.25
N ARG A 254 -21.44 16.56 -6.66
CA ARG A 254 -20.64 17.68 -7.18
C ARG A 254 -19.50 17.14 -8.02
N ILE A 255 -19.17 17.82 -9.11
CA ILE A 255 -18.00 17.48 -9.93
C ILE A 255 -16.84 18.35 -9.47
N VAL A 256 -15.69 17.71 -9.26
CA VAL A 256 -14.47 18.37 -8.81
C VAL A 256 -13.30 17.91 -9.66
N GLU A 257 -12.42 18.84 -9.98
CA GLU A 257 -11.19 18.59 -10.73
C GLU A 257 -10.04 18.39 -9.74
N ASP A 258 -9.30 17.28 -9.86
CA ASP A 258 -8.07 17.08 -9.08
C ASP A 258 -6.88 17.85 -9.67
N TRP A 259 -5.73 17.79 -9.00
CA TRP A 259 -4.53 18.53 -9.39
C TRP A 259 -3.90 18.07 -10.73
N LEU A 260 -4.32 16.91 -11.27
CA LEU A 260 -3.96 16.44 -12.62
C LEU A 260 -5.01 16.80 -13.68
N GLY A 261 -6.14 17.38 -13.30
CA GLY A 261 -7.22 17.74 -14.21
C GLY A 261 -8.23 16.61 -14.44
N VAL A 262 -8.26 15.58 -13.58
CA VAL A 262 -9.29 14.54 -13.63
C VAL A 262 -10.54 15.05 -12.92
N LEU A 263 -11.67 14.96 -13.61
CA LEU A 263 -12.99 15.29 -13.09
C LEU A 263 -13.59 14.08 -12.36
N HIS A 264 -13.77 14.24 -11.05
CA HIS A 264 -14.37 13.26 -10.16
C HIS A 264 -15.78 13.66 -9.75
N GLU A 265 -16.61 12.67 -9.43
CA GLU A 265 -17.92 12.90 -8.81
C GLU A 265 -17.83 12.63 -7.32
N VAL A 266 -18.19 13.66 -6.55
CA VAL A 266 -18.21 13.65 -5.10
C VAL A 266 -19.65 13.56 -4.65
N TRP A 267 -19.96 12.53 -3.87
CA TRP A 267 -21.26 12.40 -3.23
C TRP A 267 -21.23 13.12 -1.89
N GLU A 268 -22.24 13.96 -1.61
CA GLU A 268 -22.27 14.83 -0.41
C GLU A 268 -22.31 14.08 0.94
N LYS A 269 -22.56 12.76 0.92
CA LYS A 269 -22.38 11.92 2.10
C LYS A 269 -21.07 11.17 1.98
N PRO A 270 -20.04 11.46 2.81
CA PRO A 270 -18.93 10.55 2.96
C PRO A 270 -19.53 9.20 3.38
N TYR A 271 -19.39 8.21 2.52
CA TYR A 271 -19.68 6.84 2.89
C TYR A 271 -18.54 6.45 3.84
N TYR A 272 -18.88 6.35 5.13
CA TYR A 272 -18.08 5.90 6.27
C TYR A 272 -17.19 6.92 7.00
N ASP A 273 -17.28 6.82 8.33
CA ASP A 273 -16.51 7.51 9.37
C ASP A 273 -15.04 7.02 9.46
N CYS A 274 -14.59 6.15 8.54
CA CYS A 274 -13.26 5.55 8.56
C CYS A 274 -12.72 5.38 7.12
N LEU A 275 -12.19 6.45 6.51
CA LEU A 275 -11.48 6.30 5.24
C LEU A 275 -10.11 5.67 5.50
N GLN A 276 -9.75 4.63 4.74
CA GLN A 276 -8.37 4.15 4.71
C GLN A 276 -7.45 5.24 4.13
N GLN A 277 -6.14 5.21 4.40
CA GLN A 277 -5.21 6.27 3.98
C GLN A 277 -5.16 6.48 2.46
N ALA A 278 -5.24 5.40 1.67
CA ALA A 278 -5.39 5.49 0.22
C ALA A 278 -6.69 6.22 -0.16
N GLU A 279 -7.81 5.81 0.43
CA GLU A 279 -9.10 6.46 0.21
C GLU A 279 -9.13 7.92 0.65
N LEU A 280 -8.34 8.30 1.67
CA LEU A 280 -8.23 9.67 2.16
C LEU A 280 -7.58 10.57 1.12
N THR A 281 -6.50 10.13 0.48
CA THR A 281 -5.87 10.88 -0.61
C THR A 281 -6.86 11.06 -1.76
N ARG A 282 -7.49 9.97 -2.21
CA ARG A 282 -8.52 10.01 -3.26
C ARG A 282 -9.68 10.91 -2.87
N PHE A 283 -10.13 10.85 -1.62
CA PHE A 283 -11.24 11.64 -1.11
C PHE A 283 -10.90 13.13 -1.11
N LEU A 284 -9.74 13.52 -0.61
CA LEU A 284 -9.36 14.91 -0.52
C LEU A 284 -9.03 15.51 -1.90
N GLU A 285 -8.46 14.71 -2.81
CA GLU A 285 -8.34 15.07 -4.24
C GLU A 285 -9.73 15.27 -4.85
N ARG A 286 -10.65 14.34 -4.61
CA ARG A 286 -12.04 14.42 -5.06
C ARG A 286 -12.76 15.62 -4.47
N ASP A 287 -12.51 16.02 -3.23
CA ASP A 287 -13.12 17.21 -2.62
C ASP A 287 -12.48 18.52 -3.14
N GLY A 288 -11.41 18.42 -3.95
CA GLY A 288 -10.73 19.58 -4.56
C GLY A 288 -9.92 20.39 -3.55
N ARG A 289 -9.71 19.80 -2.36
CA ARG A 289 -9.00 20.43 -1.25
C ARG A 289 -7.56 19.97 -1.14
N LEU A 290 -7.11 19.10 -2.05
CA LEU A 290 -5.69 18.83 -2.32
C LEU A 290 -5.21 19.44 -3.64
N PRO A 291 -5.06 20.78 -3.75
CA PRO A 291 -4.34 21.38 -4.89
C PRO A 291 -2.83 21.05 -4.92
N TRP A 292 -2.30 20.45 -3.87
CA TRP A 292 -0.87 20.30 -3.55
C TRP A 292 -0.22 19.05 -4.18
N GLY A 293 -1.02 18.07 -4.58
CA GLY A 293 -0.57 16.72 -4.95
C GLY A 293 -1.04 15.65 -3.95
N PRO A 294 -0.68 14.37 -4.18
CA PRO A 294 -1.05 13.26 -3.31
C PRO A 294 -0.36 13.36 -1.94
N LEU A 295 -1.03 12.87 -0.90
CA LEU A 295 -0.42 12.71 0.42
C LEU A 295 0.45 11.45 0.44
N PRO A 296 1.61 11.44 1.13
CA PRO A 296 2.38 10.21 1.40
C PRO A 296 1.46 9.12 1.95
N GLY A 297 1.45 7.99 1.26
CA GLY A 297 0.51 6.87 1.37
C GLY A 297 0.73 5.93 0.18
N GLU A 298 -0.01 4.84 0.05
CA GLU A 298 0.07 3.94 -1.13
C GLU A 298 -0.13 4.69 -2.45
N ASP A 299 -1.22 5.47 -2.53
CA ASP A 299 -1.56 6.35 -3.64
C ASP A 299 -0.45 7.33 -4.04
N TYR A 300 0.43 7.70 -3.11
CA TYR A 300 1.59 8.55 -3.39
C TYR A 300 2.57 7.86 -4.33
N PHE A 301 2.89 6.60 -4.04
CA PHE A 301 3.83 5.81 -4.82
C PHE A 301 3.23 5.33 -6.14
N GLU A 302 1.92 5.06 -6.16
CA GLU A 302 1.14 4.86 -7.39
C GLU A 302 1.23 6.09 -8.31
N THR A 303 1.03 7.28 -7.73
CA THR A 303 1.17 8.54 -8.48
C THR A 303 2.60 8.73 -9.00
N ILE A 304 3.64 8.46 -8.21
CA ILE A 304 5.03 8.57 -8.67
C ILE A 304 5.25 7.63 -9.86
N SER A 305 4.87 6.35 -9.73
CA SER A 305 5.06 5.33 -10.76
C SER A 305 4.38 5.75 -12.08
N LEU A 306 3.17 6.27 -11.98
CA LEU A 306 2.38 6.78 -13.10
C LEU A 306 3.05 8.00 -13.75
N LEU A 307 3.47 8.99 -12.97
CA LEU A 307 4.11 10.20 -13.50
C LEU A 307 5.46 9.89 -14.13
N GLU A 308 6.22 8.95 -13.60
CA GLU A 308 7.46 8.48 -14.20
C GLU A 308 7.20 7.82 -15.56
N ALA A 309 6.18 6.96 -15.65
CA ALA A 309 5.79 6.35 -16.91
C ALA A 309 5.37 7.39 -17.96
N VAL A 310 4.58 8.40 -17.55
CA VAL A 310 4.19 9.51 -18.41
C VAL A 310 5.40 10.36 -18.82
N THR A 311 6.33 10.60 -17.91
CA THR A 311 7.55 11.38 -18.17
C THR A 311 8.47 10.65 -19.14
N ALA A 312 8.54 9.33 -19.06
CA ALA A 312 9.34 8.49 -19.96
C ALA A 312 8.68 8.21 -21.32
N ALA A 313 7.37 8.39 -21.44
CA ALA A 313 6.63 8.26 -22.69
C ALA A 313 7.04 9.33 -23.72
N LYS A 314 7.02 8.98 -25.01
CA LYS A 314 7.38 9.87 -26.12
C LYS A 314 6.11 10.32 -26.85
N ASP A 315 5.93 9.85 -28.09
CA ASP A 315 4.82 10.18 -28.97
C ASP A 315 3.65 9.19 -28.84
N ASP A 316 3.81 8.15 -28.03
CA ASP A 316 2.80 7.13 -27.78
C ASP A 316 2.70 6.83 -26.28
N PHE A 317 1.46 6.71 -25.81
CA PHE A 317 1.18 6.32 -24.44
C PHE A 317 0.07 5.28 -24.38
N VAL A 318 0.45 4.06 -23.99
CA VAL A 318 -0.47 2.97 -23.72
C VAL A 318 -0.45 2.69 -22.22
N VAL A 319 -1.61 2.82 -21.59
CA VAL A 319 -1.83 2.44 -20.19
C VAL A 319 -2.81 1.28 -20.10
N VAL A 320 -2.44 0.26 -19.34
CA VAL A 320 -3.30 -0.87 -18.98
C VAL A 320 -3.54 -0.83 -17.47
N GLU A 321 -4.81 -0.88 -17.06
CA GLU A 321 -5.21 -0.97 -15.65
C GLU A 321 -5.96 -2.28 -15.45
N ALA A 322 -5.34 -3.22 -14.74
CA ALA A 322 -5.93 -4.50 -14.35
C ALA A 322 -6.52 -4.39 -12.95
N GLY A 323 -7.82 -4.68 -12.82
CA GLY A 323 -8.59 -4.34 -11.62
C GLY A 323 -9.06 -2.89 -11.66
N SER A 324 -9.43 -2.43 -12.86
CA SER A 324 -9.64 -1.00 -13.08
C SER A 324 -10.77 -0.40 -12.25
N PHE A 325 -11.80 -1.17 -11.87
CA PHE A 325 -13.01 -0.67 -11.24
C PHE A 325 -13.59 0.58 -11.94
N ARG A 326 -13.14 1.79 -11.56
CA ARG A 326 -13.52 3.08 -12.17
C ARG A 326 -12.49 3.67 -13.16
N GLY A 327 -11.38 2.99 -13.42
CA GLY A 327 -10.26 3.44 -14.24
C GLY A 327 -9.49 4.61 -13.62
N PHE A 328 -9.40 4.67 -12.30
CA PHE A 328 -8.90 5.86 -11.59
C PHE A 328 -7.47 6.20 -12.00
N TRP A 329 -6.60 5.19 -12.10
CA TRP A 329 -5.20 5.39 -12.40
C TRP A 329 -4.95 5.64 -13.88
N ALA A 330 -5.64 4.94 -14.77
CA ALA A 330 -5.53 5.18 -16.20
C ALA A 330 -6.03 6.58 -16.59
N LEU A 331 -7.13 7.06 -15.97
CA LEU A 331 -7.62 8.42 -16.17
C LEU A 331 -6.57 9.47 -15.78
N LYS A 332 -5.96 9.32 -14.60
CA LYS A 332 -4.86 10.18 -14.14
C LYS A 332 -3.66 10.14 -15.10
N ALA A 333 -3.27 8.94 -15.53
CA ALA A 333 -2.12 8.73 -16.40
C ALA A 333 -2.31 9.45 -17.75
N VAL A 334 -3.51 9.33 -18.32
CA VAL A 334 -3.86 9.96 -19.58
C VAL A 334 -3.99 11.48 -19.46
N LYS A 335 -4.61 11.99 -18.39
CA LYS A 335 -4.67 13.44 -18.15
C LYS A 335 -3.27 14.03 -18.02
N ALA A 336 -2.40 13.36 -17.26
CA ALA A 336 -0.99 13.73 -17.17
C ALA A 336 -0.33 13.70 -18.56
N TYR A 337 -0.46 12.59 -19.31
CA TYR A 337 0.12 12.48 -20.65
C TYR A 337 -0.37 13.59 -21.60
N ARG A 338 -1.67 13.91 -21.61
CA ARG A 338 -2.22 14.98 -22.45
C ARG A 338 -1.80 16.38 -22.00
N LYS A 339 -1.53 16.59 -20.72
CA LYS A 339 -0.92 17.84 -20.23
C LYS A 339 0.52 18.00 -20.74
N LYS A 340 1.29 16.90 -20.81
CA LYS A 340 2.66 16.88 -21.34
C LYS A 340 2.69 16.98 -22.87
N SER A 341 1.78 16.29 -23.56
CA SER A 341 1.72 16.14 -25.02
C SER A 341 0.31 16.49 -25.53
N PRO A 342 -0.05 17.79 -25.58
CA PRO A 342 -1.43 18.23 -25.85
C PRO A 342 -1.87 18.00 -27.30
N GLU A 343 -0.97 18.15 -28.26
CA GLU A 343 -1.32 18.16 -29.69
C GLU A 343 -0.74 16.96 -30.46
N VAL A 344 0.26 16.29 -29.88
CA VAL A 344 1.04 15.25 -30.56
C VAL A 344 0.93 13.95 -29.78
N GLY A 345 0.74 12.87 -30.52
CA GLY A 345 0.94 11.53 -30.00
C GLY A 345 -0.32 10.69 -29.80
N SER A 346 -0.17 9.40 -30.05
CA SER A 346 -1.21 8.40 -29.87
C SER A 346 -1.38 8.08 -28.39
N CYS A 347 -2.61 7.73 -28.00
CA CYS A 347 -2.93 7.39 -26.63
C CYS A 347 -3.96 6.28 -26.60
N HIS A 348 -3.71 5.26 -25.79
CA HIS A 348 -4.60 4.12 -25.61
C HIS A 348 -4.81 3.85 -24.12
N ILE A 349 -6.07 3.74 -23.73
CA ILE A 349 -6.51 3.29 -22.41
C ILE A 349 -7.03 1.87 -22.54
N VAL A 350 -6.52 0.96 -21.74
CA VAL A 350 -7.05 -0.40 -21.63
C VAL A 350 -7.48 -0.65 -20.19
N LEU A 351 -8.77 -0.85 -19.99
CA LEU A 351 -9.35 -1.15 -18.68
C LEU A 351 -9.75 -2.62 -18.64
N ILE A 352 -9.27 -3.37 -17.64
CA ILE A 352 -9.62 -4.78 -17.43
C ILE A 352 -10.30 -4.90 -16.07
N GLU A 353 -11.52 -5.42 -16.05
CA GLU A 353 -12.32 -5.56 -14.84
C GLU A 353 -13.37 -6.68 -15.04
N PRO A 354 -13.38 -7.77 -14.24
CA PRO A 354 -14.38 -8.82 -14.37
C PRO A 354 -15.82 -8.32 -14.19
N GLU A 355 -16.02 -7.37 -13.26
CA GLU A 355 -17.33 -6.79 -12.96
C GLU A 355 -17.32 -5.30 -13.24
N VAL A 356 -17.46 -4.94 -14.52
CA VAL A 356 -17.54 -3.53 -14.87
C VAL A 356 -18.86 -2.99 -14.32
N SER A 357 -18.78 -2.09 -13.34
CA SER A 357 -19.84 -1.11 -13.09
C SER A 357 -19.86 -0.16 -14.29
N THR A 358 -20.37 -0.66 -15.42
CA THR A 358 -20.33 -0.02 -16.75
C THR A 358 -20.74 1.44 -16.65
N THR A 359 -21.77 1.72 -15.85
CA THR A 359 -22.23 3.08 -15.60
C THR A 359 -21.15 3.98 -15.01
N SER A 360 -20.45 3.60 -13.94
CA SER A 360 -19.51 4.48 -13.25
C SER A 360 -18.21 4.70 -14.03
N THR A 361 -17.67 3.64 -14.65
CA THR A 361 -16.45 3.71 -15.46
C THR A 361 -16.69 4.50 -16.75
N ILE A 362 -17.78 4.21 -17.48
CA ILE A 362 -18.13 4.95 -18.72
C ILE A 362 -18.43 6.41 -18.39
N GLN A 363 -19.14 6.70 -17.29
CA GLN A 363 -19.35 8.08 -16.85
C GLN A 363 -18.04 8.79 -16.53
N GLY A 364 -17.09 8.12 -15.86
CA GLY A 364 -15.75 8.66 -15.62
C GLY A 364 -15.02 9.03 -16.91
N LEU A 365 -15.02 8.12 -17.89
CA LEU A 365 -14.42 8.32 -19.21
C LEU A 365 -15.07 9.46 -20.00
N LEU A 366 -16.41 9.49 -20.08
CA LEU A 366 -17.16 10.54 -20.76
C LEU A 366 -16.95 11.90 -20.10
N ARG A 367 -17.05 11.95 -18.77
CA ARG A 367 -16.86 13.18 -17.98
C ARG A 367 -15.48 13.79 -18.22
N ASN A 368 -14.46 12.95 -18.37
CA ASN A 368 -13.09 13.37 -18.58
C ASN A 368 -12.71 13.60 -20.05
N ASP A 369 -13.68 13.49 -20.97
CA ASP A 369 -13.49 13.59 -22.42
C ASP A 369 -12.46 12.58 -22.98
N MET A 370 -12.43 11.37 -22.41
CA MET A 370 -11.43 10.36 -22.72
C MET A 370 -11.61 9.77 -24.12
N TYR A 371 -12.86 9.56 -24.56
CA TYR A 371 -13.14 9.04 -25.90
C TYR A 371 -12.76 10.01 -27.03
N ARG A 372 -12.61 11.32 -26.74
CA ARG A 372 -12.11 12.30 -27.71
C ARG A 372 -10.60 12.44 -27.67
N SER A 373 -10.01 12.26 -26.49
CA SER A 373 -8.58 12.46 -26.27
C SER A 373 -7.74 11.19 -26.45
N CYS A 374 -8.31 9.99 -26.32
CA CYS A 374 -7.60 8.71 -26.43
C CYS A 374 -8.51 7.60 -26.99
N ASN A 375 -7.88 6.58 -27.56
CA ASN A 375 -8.57 5.33 -27.86
C ASN A 375 -8.81 4.57 -26.56
N VAL A 376 -10.04 4.10 -26.33
CA VAL A 376 -10.40 3.40 -25.08
C VAL A 376 -10.88 1.99 -25.40
N SER A 377 -10.26 1.00 -24.77
CA SER A 377 -10.65 -0.41 -24.81
C SER A 377 -11.01 -0.87 -23.42
N MET A 378 -12.14 -1.58 -23.29
CA MET A 378 -12.60 -2.13 -22.02
C MET A 378 -12.82 -3.63 -22.17
N TYR A 379 -12.27 -4.39 -21.23
CA TYR A 379 -12.38 -5.85 -21.17
C TYR A 379 -13.12 -6.23 -19.90
N GLN A 380 -14.35 -6.70 -20.05
CA GLN A 380 -15.10 -7.32 -18.95
C GLN A 380 -14.62 -8.76 -18.74
N ALA A 381 -13.45 -8.91 -18.15
CA ALA A 381 -12.77 -10.19 -17.95
C ALA A 381 -11.82 -10.13 -16.76
N PHE A 382 -11.49 -11.30 -16.21
CA PHE A 382 -10.36 -11.40 -15.28
C PHE A 382 -9.05 -11.05 -16.00
N ALA A 383 -8.19 -10.30 -15.32
CA ALA A 383 -6.84 -10.04 -15.80
C ALA A 383 -6.02 -11.33 -15.69
N THR A 384 -5.64 -11.89 -16.83
CA THR A 384 -4.85 -13.13 -16.92
C THR A 384 -3.59 -12.89 -17.73
N GLY A 385 -2.55 -13.70 -17.51
CA GLY A 385 -1.31 -13.62 -18.29
C GLY A 385 -1.52 -13.69 -19.80
N PRO A 386 -2.35 -14.61 -20.33
CA PRO A 386 -2.67 -14.67 -21.76
C PRO A 386 -3.38 -13.43 -22.32
N LEU A 387 -4.27 -12.80 -21.53
CA LEU A 387 -4.91 -11.54 -21.94
C LEU A 387 -3.87 -10.42 -22.01
N LEU A 388 -3.03 -10.29 -20.98
CA LEU A 388 -1.94 -9.30 -20.96
C LEU A 388 -0.96 -9.50 -22.12
N ASP A 389 -0.55 -10.74 -22.41
CA ASP A 389 0.29 -11.07 -23.56
C ASP A 389 -0.36 -10.70 -24.90
N SER A 390 -1.68 -10.87 -25.01
CA SER A 390 -2.42 -10.50 -26.22
C SER A 390 -2.43 -8.99 -26.43
N LEU A 391 -2.58 -8.22 -25.34
CA LEU A 391 -2.44 -6.76 -25.37
C LEU A 391 -1.01 -6.33 -25.72
N LEU A 392 -0.01 -6.96 -25.10
CA LEU A 392 1.41 -6.70 -25.40
C LEU A 392 1.76 -7.01 -26.86
N ARG A 393 1.16 -8.06 -27.46
CA ARG A 393 1.28 -8.31 -28.91
C ARG A 393 0.59 -7.26 -29.76
N ALA A 394 -0.59 -6.77 -29.34
CA ALA A 394 -1.36 -5.80 -30.10
C ALA A 394 -0.71 -4.40 -30.11
N PHE A 395 -0.17 -3.96 -28.98
CA PHE A 395 0.44 -2.64 -28.84
C PHE A 395 1.96 -2.63 -29.00
N GLY A 396 2.61 -3.80 -28.97
CA GLY A 396 4.06 -3.92 -29.02
C GLY A 396 4.70 -3.58 -27.68
N LYS A 397 4.73 -2.30 -27.32
CA LYS A 397 5.25 -1.79 -26.03
C LYS A 397 4.12 -1.13 -25.25
N ILE A 398 4.07 -1.37 -23.95
CA ILE A 398 3.10 -0.72 -23.04
C ILE A 398 3.87 0.15 -22.05
N ASN A 399 3.52 1.43 -21.96
CA ASN A 399 4.25 2.40 -21.14
C ASN A 399 4.00 2.18 -19.65
N LEU A 400 2.74 1.90 -19.28
CA LEU A 400 2.34 1.65 -17.91
C LEU A 400 1.38 0.46 -17.84
N VAL A 401 1.70 -0.51 -17.00
CA VAL A 401 0.73 -1.50 -16.51
C VAL A 401 0.54 -1.27 -15.02
N HIS A 402 -0.68 -0.98 -14.62
CA HIS A 402 -1.10 -0.91 -13.21
C HIS A 402 -1.92 -2.16 -12.88
N VAL A 403 -1.59 -2.81 -11.77
CA VAL A 403 -2.16 -4.09 -11.35
C VAL A 403 -2.64 -3.97 -9.91
N ASP A 404 -3.95 -4.06 -9.72
CA ASP A 404 -4.61 -4.06 -8.42
C ASP A 404 -5.77 -5.07 -8.46
N ILE A 405 -5.42 -6.36 -8.38
CA ILE A 405 -6.35 -7.47 -8.63
C ILE A 405 -6.40 -8.45 -7.46
N GLN A 406 -6.75 -7.98 -6.27
CA GLN A 406 -7.25 -8.75 -5.12
C GLN A 406 -6.73 -10.20 -4.98
N GLY A 407 -5.41 -10.40 -4.99
CA GLY A 407 -4.77 -11.69 -4.77
C GLY A 407 -4.34 -12.48 -6.01
N ALA A 408 -4.70 -12.01 -7.21
CA ALA A 408 -4.35 -12.64 -8.49
C ALA A 408 -3.09 -12.02 -9.14
N GLU A 409 -2.39 -11.11 -8.46
CA GLU A 409 -1.28 -10.34 -9.02
C GLU A 409 -0.13 -11.26 -9.44
N LEU A 410 0.24 -12.20 -8.57
CA LEU A 410 1.34 -13.13 -8.84
C LEU A 410 1.03 -14.04 -10.03
N GLU A 411 -0.22 -14.52 -10.13
CA GLU A 411 -0.64 -15.41 -11.21
C GLU A 411 -0.61 -14.68 -12.57
N LEU A 412 -1.11 -13.44 -12.61
CA LEU A 412 -1.02 -12.58 -13.80
C LEU A 412 0.42 -12.47 -14.29
N LEU A 413 1.37 -12.21 -13.38
CA LEU A 413 2.78 -12.06 -13.73
C LEU A 413 3.40 -13.37 -14.20
N GLN A 414 3.20 -14.45 -13.44
CA GLN A 414 3.83 -15.74 -13.74
C GLN A 414 3.36 -16.36 -15.06
N GLN A 415 2.14 -16.06 -15.48
CA GLN A 415 1.57 -16.60 -16.73
C GLN A 415 1.90 -15.77 -17.97
N SER A 416 2.30 -14.51 -17.81
CA SER A 416 2.64 -13.64 -18.96
C SER A 416 4.07 -13.92 -19.45
N GLN A 417 4.22 -14.18 -20.75
CA GLN A 417 5.50 -14.45 -21.38
C GLN A 417 6.15 -13.20 -22.00
N LEU A 418 5.42 -12.08 -22.05
CA LEU A 418 5.84 -10.87 -22.78
C LEU A 418 6.08 -9.67 -21.87
N LEU A 419 6.23 -9.86 -20.55
CA LEU A 419 6.39 -8.76 -19.59
C LEU A 419 7.58 -7.85 -19.89
N THR A 420 8.60 -8.32 -20.63
CA THR A 420 9.71 -7.48 -21.09
C THR A 420 9.31 -6.32 -22.00
N ASN A 421 8.07 -6.33 -22.51
CA ASN A 421 7.49 -5.26 -23.34
C ASN A 421 6.76 -4.18 -22.52
N ILE A 422 6.72 -4.33 -21.19
CA ILE A 422 6.20 -3.32 -20.27
C ILE A 422 7.35 -2.41 -19.86
N GLN A 423 7.15 -1.09 -19.95
CA GLN A 423 8.16 -0.12 -19.55
C GLN A 423 8.13 0.14 -18.03
N HIS A 424 6.94 0.45 -17.50
CA HIS A 424 6.69 0.64 -16.08
C HIS A 424 5.56 -0.27 -15.63
N LEU A 425 5.75 -0.89 -14.47
CA LEU A 425 4.81 -1.79 -13.83
C LEU A 425 4.59 -1.32 -12.40
N HIS A 426 3.33 -1.12 -12.02
CA HIS A 426 2.93 -0.88 -10.64
C HIS A 426 2.00 -2.00 -10.19
N ILE A 427 2.24 -2.56 -9.01
CA ILE A 427 1.44 -3.64 -8.44
C ILE A 427 1.06 -3.30 -7.00
N GLY A 428 -0.25 -3.18 -6.74
CA GLY A 428 -0.85 -3.23 -5.41
C GLY A 428 -0.96 -4.69 -4.96
N THR A 429 -0.15 -5.11 -4.00
CA THR A 429 -0.07 -6.53 -3.57
C THR A 429 -0.87 -6.76 -2.29
N HIS A 430 -1.84 -7.67 -2.33
CA HIS A 430 -2.76 -7.89 -1.20
C HIS A 430 -2.29 -8.93 -0.16
N SER A 431 -1.08 -9.49 -0.31
CA SER A 431 -0.48 -10.35 0.72
C SER A 431 1.04 -10.36 0.66
N SER A 432 1.69 -10.58 1.82
CA SER A 432 3.16 -10.59 1.90
C SER A 432 3.77 -11.74 1.09
N ILE A 433 3.04 -12.85 0.92
CA ILE A 433 3.44 -13.97 0.06
C ILE A 433 3.46 -13.52 -1.41
N ILE A 434 2.35 -12.95 -1.90
CA ILE A 434 2.25 -12.42 -3.25
C ILE A 434 3.32 -11.37 -3.50
N HIS A 435 3.52 -10.45 -2.56
CA HIS A 435 4.53 -9.41 -2.65
C HIS A 435 5.94 -9.99 -2.83
N ARG A 436 6.36 -10.88 -1.92
CA ARG A 436 7.68 -11.52 -1.96
C ARG A 436 7.92 -12.30 -3.25
N HIS A 437 6.93 -13.05 -3.72
CA HIS A 437 7.05 -13.84 -4.94
C HIS A 437 7.03 -12.97 -6.21
N SER A 438 6.19 -11.92 -6.24
CA SER A 438 6.16 -10.97 -7.35
C SER A 438 7.48 -10.22 -7.46
N ARG A 439 8.03 -9.77 -6.33
CA ARG A 439 9.36 -9.16 -6.23
C ARG A 439 10.45 -10.06 -6.79
N ALA A 440 10.52 -11.31 -6.31
CA ALA A 440 11.52 -12.28 -6.77
C ALA A 440 11.39 -12.57 -8.26
N TRP A 441 10.15 -12.65 -8.75
CA TRP A 441 9.84 -12.86 -10.16
C TRP A 441 10.29 -11.67 -11.02
N LEU A 442 9.99 -10.43 -10.63
CA LEU A 442 10.38 -9.23 -11.40
C LEU A 442 11.90 -9.10 -11.51
N VAL A 443 12.61 -9.30 -10.40
CA VAL A 443 14.08 -9.25 -10.38
C VAL A 443 14.69 -10.33 -11.29
N SER A 444 14.15 -11.56 -11.27
CA SER A 444 14.65 -12.64 -12.13
C SER A 444 14.38 -12.41 -13.63
N HIS A 445 13.43 -11.53 -13.97
CA HIS A 445 13.11 -11.13 -15.34
C HIS A 445 13.75 -9.79 -15.76
N GLY A 446 14.71 -9.29 -14.97
CA GLY A 446 15.53 -8.15 -15.33
C GLY A 446 14.92 -6.77 -15.08
N PHE A 447 13.81 -6.71 -14.33
CA PHE A 447 13.25 -5.45 -13.88
C PHE A 447 14.13 -4.82 -12.77
N THR A 448 14.15 -3.49 -12.74
CA THR A 448 14.67 -2.72 -11.62
C THR A 448 13.50 -2.30 -10.74
N LEU A 449 13.59 -2.56 -9.44
CA LEU A 449 12.55 -2.15 -8.50
C LEU A 449 12.77 -0.68 -8.11
N ASP A 450 11.73 0.13 -8.27
CA ASP A 450 11.71 1.53 -7.85
C ASP A 450 11.13 1.65 -6.43
N PHE A 451 10.09 0.86 -6.12
CA PHE A 451 9.48 0.74 -4.79
C PHE A 451 9.22 -0.72 -4.42
N ASP A 452 9.41 -1.07 -3.14
CA ASP A 452 9.33 -2.43 -2.60
C ASP A 452 8.88 -2.37 -1.13
N TYR A 453 7.58 -2.11 -0.94
CA TYR A 453 6.95 -1.97 0.36
C TYR A 453 5.88 -3.05 0.53
N ALA A 454 6.10 -3.99 1.44
CA ALA A 454 5.19 -5.12 1.64
C ALA A 454 3.83 -4.68 2.22
N PRO A 455 2.72 -5.39 1.94
CA PRO A 455 1.43 -5.12 2.57
C PRO A 455 1.50 -5.37 4.05
N ARG A 456 0.60 -4.71 4.77
CA ARG A 456 0.49 -4.76 6.23
C ARG A 456 1.80 -4.43 6.91
N THR A 457 2.41 -3.33 6.49
CA THR A 457 3.63 -2.83 7.12
C THR A 457 3.55 -1.34 7.44
N PHE A 458 4.33 -0.93 8.43
CA PHE A 458 4.59 0.48 8.73
C PHE A 458 6.06 0.77 8.46
N VAL A 459 6.34 1.44 7.34
CA VAL A 459 7.70 1.57 6.81
C VAL A 459 8.13 3.03 6.81
N SER A 460 9.37 3.28 7.24
CA SER A 460 10.00 4.58 7.04
C SER A 460 10.41 4.71 5.58
N THR A 461 9.78 5.64 4.87
CA THR A 461 10.08 5.95 3.47
C THR A 461 10.87 7.27 3.38
N PRO A 462 11.41 7.64 2.20
CA PRO A 462 11.99 8.98 2.00
C PRO A 462 11.01 10.12 2.27
N PHE A 463 9.70 9.85 2.26
CA PHE A 463 8.62 10.82 2.48
C PHE A 463 8.03 10.71 3.89
N GLY A 464 8.79 10.12 4.80
CA GLY A 464 8.39 9.84 6.17
C GLY A 464 7.76 8.46 6.33
N PRO A 465 7.29 8.14 7.55
CA PRO A 465 6.67 6.86 7.83
C PRO A 465 5.30 6.74 7.15
N VAL A 466 5.01 5.58 6.57
CA VAL A 466 3.77 5.28 5.83
C VAL A 466 3.25 3.92 6.28
N VAL A 467 1.93 3.84 6.48
CA VAL A 467 1.21 2.56 6.66
C VAL A 467 0.78 2.07 5.29
N PHE A 468 1.11 0.82 4.99
CA PHE A 468 0.77 0.10 3.78
C PHE A 468 -0.21 -1.01 4.17
N ASP A 469 -1.50 -0.81 3.97
CA ASP A 469 -2.52 -1.86 4.04
C ASP A 469 -2.28 -2.89 2.94
N ASP A 470 -2.20 -2.39 1.71
CA ASP A 470 -1.69 -3.10 0.55
C ASP A 470 -0.22 -2.79 0.32
N GLY A 471 0.48 -3.73 -0.31
CA GLY A 471 1.88 -3.54 -0.63
C GLY A 471 2.04 -2.79 -1.92
N VAL A 472 3.08 -1.97 -1.99
CA VAL A 472 3.46 -1.26 -3.20
C VAL A 472 4.71 -1.90 -3.78
N LEU A 473 4.58 -2.46 -4.99
CA LEU A 473 5.71 -2.94 -5.78
C LEU A 473 5.71 -2.22 -7.12
N ALA A 474 6.67 -1.32 -7.31
CA ALA A 474 6.87 -0.60 -8.56
C ALA A 474 8.18 -1.03 -9.19
N ALA A 475 8.14 -1.29 -10.49
CA ALA A 475 9.28 -1.76 -11.23
C ALA A 475 9.31 -1.20 -12.64
N ARG A 476 10.50 -1.00 -13.17
CA ARG A 476 10.72 -0.58 -14.55
C ARG A 476 11.62 -1.54 -15.27
N GLN A 477 11.36 -1.70 -16.56
CA GLN A 477 12.25 -2.48 -17.40
C GLN A 477 13.57 -1.74 -17.49
N LYS A 478 14.68 -2.43 -17.19
CA LYS A 478 16.01 -1.84 -17.32
C LYS A 478 16.13 -1.38 -18.77
N ASP A 479 16.46 -0.11 -18.98
CA ASP A 479 16.81 0.36 -20.30
C ASP A 479 17.86 -0.63 -20.80
N ARG A 480 17.52 -1.37 -21.87
CA ARG A 480 18.53 -1.99 -22.70
C ARG A 480 19.24 -0.77 -23.26
N LEU A 481 20.21 -0.25 -22.49
CA LEU A 481 21.27 0.57 -23.02
C LEU A 481 21.62 -0.17 -24.28
N THR A 482 21.27 0.44 -25.40
CA THR A 482 21.76 -0.03 -26.68
C THR A 482 23.24 -0.14 -26.41
N CYS A 483 23.76 -1.37 -26.38
CA CYS A 483 25.18 -1.58 -26.51
C CYS A 483 25.48 -1.09 -27.93
N GLU A 484 25.48 0.23 -28.10
CA GLU A 484 26.11 0.90 -29.21
C GLU A 484 27.55 0.47 -29.04
N LEU A 485 27.92 -0.49 -29.89
CA LEU A 485 29.26 -1.00 -30.05
C LEU A 485 30.17 0.23 -30.26
N PHE A 486 30.81 0.68 -29.19
CA PHE A 486 31.95 1.59 -29.25
C PHE A 486 33.20 0.82 -29.69
#